data_AF-A0A397ASN8-F1
#
_entry.id   AF-A0A397ASN8-F1
#
_cell.length_a   1.000
_cell.length_b   1.000
_cell.length_c   1.000
_cell.angle_alpha   90.00
_cell.angle_beta   90.00
_cell.angle_gamma   90.00
#
_symmetry.space_group_name_H-M   'P 1'
#
loop_
_entity.id
_entity.type
_entity.pdbx_description
1 polymer ?
#
loop_
_entity_poly.entity_id
_entity_poly.type
_entity_poly.pdbx_seq_one_letter_code
_entity_poly.pdbx_strand_id
1 'polypeptide(L)'
;AASGAVINTCGWVEGKGLRLLLATIAIFQPSHVVVLGDVNLYDHLLHEQVAPVVLGLPRSYLAQRRSASFRRDTRNGRLRTYFTPPPRGSLGSPENFHIEVATSQVRLFTLVLKRVPLTESVNQAVVAMCVVESDHMLVRSTVLGFLCIGAVNKDSVVFVSPRPGPLLSNHFLLGQVQWLEA
;
A
#
# COMPACT_ATOMS: atom_id res chain seq x y z
N ALA A 1 -18.96 9.44 -22.60
CA ALA A 1 -19.28 9.82 -21.22
C ALA A 1 -18.01 9.70 -20.38
N ALA A 2 -17.69 10.69 -19.53
CA ALA A 2 -16.58 10.58 -18.59
C ALA A 2 -17.11 10.09 -17.24
N SER A 3 -16.59 8.96 -16.72
CA SER A 3 -17.17 8.25 -15.57
C SER A 3 -16.85 8.86 -14.19
N GLY A 4 -16.05 9.94 -14.11
CA GLY A 4 -15.64 10.56 -12.85
C GLY A 4 -14.73 9.67 -11.99
N ALA A 5 -14.54 10.03 -10.72
CA ALA A 5 -13.77 9.28 -9.73
C ALA A 5 -14.44 9.29 -8.35
N VAL A 6 -14.31 8.19 -7.61
CA VAL A 6 -14.72 8.08 -6.21
C VAL A 6 -13.48 7.86 -5.36
N ILE A 7 -13.22 8.77 -4.43
CA ILE A 7 -12.03 8.74 -3.57
C ILE A 7 -12.44 8.31 -2.17
N ASN A 8 -11.99 7.12 -1.77
CA ASN A 8 -12.21 6.63 -0.41
C ASN A 8 -11.06 7.07 0.51
N THR A 9 -11.39 7.69 1.64
CA THR A 9 -10.40 8.21 2.61
C THR A 9 -10.27 7.28 3.82
N CYS A 10 -9.25 7.51 4.65
CA CYS A 10 -9.15 6.81 5.94
C CYS A 10 -10.06 7.46 6.99
N GLY A 11 -10.48 6.69 8.00
CA GLY A 11 -11.39 7.17 9.05
C GLY A 11 -10.74 8.06 10.12
N TRP A 12 -9.62 8.74 9.81
CA TRP A 12 -8.96 9.64 10.74
C TRP A 12 -9.40 11.08 10.45
N VAL A 13 -10.35 11.57 11.24
CA VAL A 13 -11.10 12.80 10.92
C VAL A 13 -10.74 14.01 11.79
N GLU A 14 -9.78 13.87 12.71
CA GLU A 14 -9.39 14.89 13.67
C GLU A 14 -7.90 15.27 13.53
N GLY A 15 -7.55 16.50 13.92
CA GLY A 15 -6.17 16.96 13.99
C GLY A 15 -5.42 16.84 12.66
N LYS A 16 -4.35 16.02 12.62
CA LYS A 16 -3.61 15.75 11.38
C LYS A 16 -4.46 15.03 10.33
N GLY A 17 -5.40 14.18 10.74
CA GLY A 17 -6.32 13.49 9.84
C GLY A 17 -7.22 14.46 9.08
N LEU A 18 -7.80 15.43 9.80
CA LEU A 18 -8.59 16.51 9.21
C LEU A 18 -7.78 17.32 8.17
N ARG A 19 -6.53 17.67 8.49
CA ARG A 19 -5.63 18.37 7.55
C ARG A 19 -5.38 17.55 6.27
N LEU A 20 -5.25 16.22 6.39
CA LEU A 20 -5.12 15.33 5.23
C LEU A 20 -6.41 15.31 4.39
N LEU A 21 -7.58 15.33 5.02
CA LEU A 21 -8.86 15.40 4.31
C LEU A 21 -8.99 16.72 3.53
N LEU A 22 -8.71 17.86 4.17
CA LEU A 22 -8.74 19.17 3.53
C LEU A 22 -7.73 19.25 2.37
N ALA A 23 -6.51 18.75 2.56
CA ALA A 23 -5.52 18.65 1.48
C ALA A 23 -6.00 17.73 0.33
N THR A 24 -6.66 16.62 0.64
CA THR A 24 -7.25 15.72 -0.37
C THR A 24 -8.30 16.45 -1.19
N ILE A 25 -9.19 17.21 -0.55
CA ILE A 25 -10.20 18.01 -1.25
C ILE A 25 -9.53 19.07 -2.12
N ALA A 26 -8.53 19.79 -1.60
CA ALA A 26 -7.80 20.81 -2.35
C ALA A 26 -7.02 20.26 -3.54
N ILE A 27 -6.45 19.05 -3.45
CA ILE A 27 -5.67 18.44 -4.53
C ILE A 27 -6.59 17.85 -5.61
N PHE A 28 -7.60 17.09 -5.20
CA PHE A 28 -8.46 16.37 -6.14
C PHE A 28 -9.64 17.20 -6.65
N GLN A 29 -9.95 18.32 -6.01
CA GLN A 29 -11.06 19.23 -6.37
C GLN A 29 -12.36 18.45 -6.69
N PRO A 30 -12.80 17.52 -5.80
CA PRO A 30 -13.99 16.71 -6.06
C PRO A 30 -15.22 17.63 -6.17
N SER A 31 -16.22 17.27 -6.95
CA SER A 31 -17.47 18.06 -7.02
C SER A 31 -18.36 17.91 -5.78
N HIS A 32 -18.24 16.76 -5.10
CA HIS A 32 -19.03 16.41 -3.92
C HIS A 32 -18.15 15.75 -2.86
N VAL A 33 -18.44 16.04 -1.59
CA VAL A 33 -17.86 15.35 -0.43
C VAL A 33 -19.00 14.75 0.38
N VAL A 34 -18.94 13.44 0.61
CA VAL A 34 -19.96 12.71 1.36
C VAL A 34 -19.42 12.33 2.74
N VAL A 35 -20.04 12.86 3.79
CA VAL A 35 -19.69 12.58 5.20
C VAL A 35 -20.65 11.56 5.77
N LEU A 36 -20.13 10.43 6.28
CA LEU A 36 -20.92 9.29 6.73
C LEU A 36 -21.00 9.16 8.26
N GLY A 37 -22.11 9.61 8.83
CA GLY A 37 -22.48 9.45 10.25
C GLY A 37 -21.58 10.21 11.22
N ASP A 38 -21.02 11.35 10.79
CA ASP A 38 -20.23 12.25 11.61
C ASP A 38 -20.71 13.69 11.39
N VAL A 39 -21.57 14.16 12.28
CA VAL A 39 -22.20 15.48 12.18
C VAL A 39 -21.18 16.59 12.43
N ASN A 40 -20.24 16.38 13.37
CA ASN A 40 -19.22 17.37 13.69
C ASN A 40 -18.28 17.60 12.50
N LEU A 41 -17.87 16.53 11.81
CA LEU A 41 -17.06 16.66 10.60
C LEU A 41 -17.85 17.33 9.47
N TYR A 42 -19.13 16.99 9.32
CA TYR A 42 -20.01 17.61 8.32
C TYR A 42 -20.11 19.12 8.54
N ASP A 43 -20.45 19.55 9.75
CA ASP A 43 -20.59 20.96 10.11
C ASP A 43 -19.26 21.70 9.93
N HIS A 44 -18.15 21.09 10.35
CA HIS A 44 -16.82 21.66 10.14
C HIS A 44 -16.50 21.88 8.65
N LEU A 45 -16.75 20.88 7.80
CA LEU A 45 -16.49 21.00 6.36
C LEU A 45 -17.43 21.98 5.65
N LEU A 46 -18.65 22.18 6.15
CA LEU A 46 -19.57 23.21 5.66
C LEU A 46 -19.07 24.63 5.95
N HIS A 47 -18.48 24.86 7.12
CA HIS A 47 -18.01 26.18 7.53
C HIS A 47 -16.68 26.59 6.86
N GLU A 48 -15.81 25.64 6.57
CA GLU A 48 -14.44 25.90 6.09
C GLU A 48 -14.33 26.09 4.56
N GLN A 49 -15.33 25.68 3.77
CA GLN A 49 -15.13 25.50 2.31
C GLN A 49 -16.14 26.23 1.43
N VAL A 50 -15.64 26.96 0.43
CA VAL A 50 -16.44 27.61 -0.63
C VAL A 50 -16.91 26.61 -1.71
N ALA A 51 -16.14 25.53 -1.90
CA ALA A 51 -16.45 24.36 -2.72
C ALA A 51 -15.69 23.17 -2.10
N PRO A 52 -16.20 21.93 -2.09
CA PRO A 52 -17.30 21.36 -2.90
C PRO A 52 -18.64 21.20 -2.16
N VAL A 53 -19.67 20.65 -2.83
CA VAL A 53 -20.96 20.34 -2.19
C VAL A 53 -20.75 19.27 -1.12
N VAL A 54 -21.02 19.61 0.13
CA VAL A 54 -20.90 18.68 1.25
C VAL A 54 -22.26 18.04 1.54
N LEU A 55 -22.30 16.71 1.57
CA LEU A 55 -23.49 15.91 1.86
C LEU A 55 -23.27 15.09 3.13
N GLY A 56 -24.10 15.32 4.16
CA GLY A 56 -24.13 14.49 5.36
C GLY A 56 -25.13 13.34 5.18
N LEU A 57 -24.65 12.10 5.31
CA LEU A 57 -25.51 10.91 5.29
C LEU A 57 -25.37 10.11 6.58
N PRO A 58 -26.45 9.48 7.08
CA PRO A 58 -26.36 8.60 8.23
C PRO A 58 -25.52 7.35 7.89
N ARG A 59 -24.89 6.75 8.89
CA ARG A 59 -24.33 5.40 8.73
C ARG A 59 -25.46 4.39 8.57
N SER A 60 -25.27 3.43 7.67
CA SER A 60 -26.19 2.29 7.55
C SER A 60 -26.28 1.54 8.87
N TYR A 61 -27.49 1.15 9.28
CA TYR A 61 -27.74 0.36 10.49
C TYR A 61 -27.11 -1.04 10.43
N LEU A 62 -26.81 -1.53 9.23
CA LEU A 62 -26.11 -2.81 8.99
C LEU A 62 -24.58 -2.67 9.08
N ALA A 63 -24.05 -1.44 9.16
CA ALA A 63 -22.62 -1.22 9.20
C ALA A 63 -22.05 -1.62 10.57
N GLN A 64 -21.37 -2.75 10.61
CA GLN A 64 -20.73 -3.25 11.83
C GLN A 64 -19.34 -2.66 12.04
N ARG A 65 -19.05 -2.34 13.31
CA ARG A 65 -17.71 -1.90 13.71
C ARG A 65 -16.73 -3.07 13.62
N ARG A 66 -15.65 -2.88 12.86
CA ARG A 66 -14.56 -3.86 12.75
C ARG A 66 -13.58 -3.69 13.89
N SER A 67 -13.23 -4.79 14.55
CA SER A 67 -12.18 -4.80 15.58
C SER A 67 -10.80 -4.56 14.97
N ALA A 68 -9.80 -4.28 15.82
CA ALA A 68 -8.41 -4.17 15.39
C ALA A 68 -7.85 -5.49 14.83
N SER A 69 -8.23 -6.63 15.44
CA SER A 69 -7.87 -7.97 14.95
C SER A 69 -8.46 -8.22 13.57
N PHE A 70 -9.76 -8.02 13.38
CA PHE A 70 -10.43 -8.22 12.10
C PHE A 70 -9.77 -7.41 10.96
N ARG A 71 -9.40 -6.15 11.23
CA ARG A 71 -8.69 -5.30 10.26
C ARG A 71 -7.29 -5.83 9.92
N ARG A 72 -6.57 -6.34 10.92
CA ARG A 72 -5.25 -6.98 10.74
C ARG A 72 -5.37 -8.25 9.90
N ASP A 73 -6.32 -9.11 10.23
CA ASP A 73 -6.54 -10.38 9.54
C ASP A 73 -6.99 -10.16 8.09
N THR A 74 -7.90 -9.21 7.85
CA THR A 74 -8.32 -8.82 6.49
C THR A 74 -7.13 -8.28 5.67
N ARG A 75 -6.27 -7.45 6.28
CA ARG A 75 -5.06 -6.93 5.60
C ARG A 75 -4.08 -8.05 5.27
N ASN A 76 -3.84 -8.95 6.21
CA ASN A 76 -2.97 -10.11 6.00
C ASN A 76 -3.54 -11.06 4.93
N GLY A 77 -4.86 -11.25 4.91
CA GLY A 77 -5.57 -12.01 3.88
C GLY A 77 -5.35 -11.41 2.49
N ARG A 78 -5.46 -10.08 2.34
CA ARG A 78 -5.19 -9.39 1.06
C ARG A 78 -3.73 -9.55 0.60
N LEU A 79 -2.78 -9.49 1.53
CA LEU A 79 -1.37 -9.74 1.21
C LEU A 79 -1.15 -11.17 0.73
N ARG A 80 -1.77 -12.15 1.40
CA ARG A 80 -1.76 -13.54 0.95
C ARG A 80 -2.32 -13.66 -0.46
N THR A 81 -3.51 -13.08 -0.72
CA THR A 81 -4.10 -13.08 -2.06
C THR A 81 -3.19 -12.41 -3.12
N TYR A 82 -2.44 -11.38 -2.75
CA TYR A 82 -1.52 -10.72 -3.68
C TYR A 82 -0.34 -11.62 -4.06
N PHE A 83 0.26 -12.32 -3.10
CA PHE A 83 1.44 -13.16 -3.32
C PHE A 83 1.10 -14.58 -3.79
N THR A 84 -0.10 -15.09 -3.50
CA THR A 84 -0.55 -16.41 -3.97
C THR A 84 -1.05 -16.31 -5.41
N PRO A 85 -0.37 -16.93 -6.39
CA PRO A 85 -0.84 -16.93 -7.77
C PRO A 85 -2.18 -17.66 -7.89
N PRO A 86 -3.06 -17.26 -8.83
CA PRO A 86 -4.28 -18.00 -9.11
C PRO A 86 -3.97 -19.44 -9.53
N PRO A 87 -4.84 -20.42 -9.19
CA PRO A 87 -4.62 -21.83 -9.55
C PRO A 87 -4.43 -21.97 -11.06
N ARG A 88 -3.28 -22.53 -11.47
CA ARG A 88 -3.00 -22.82 -12.88
C ARG A 88 -3.50 -24.21 -13.22
N GLY A 89 -4.80 -24.35 -13.52
CA GLY A 89 -5.38 -25.64 -13.88
C GLY A 89 -5.28 -26.71 -12.76
N SER A 90 -5.58 -27.97 -13.10
CA SER A 90 -5.83 -29.04 -12.12
C SER A 90 -4.58 -29.75 -11.56
N LEU A 91 -3.36 -29.21 -11.70
CA LEU A 91 -2.13 -30.02 -11.55
C LEU A 91 -0.99 -29.36 -10.76
N GLY A 92 -1.28 -28.51 -9.78
CA GLY A 92 -0.26 -28.11 -8.80
C GLY A 92 -0.75 -27.13 -7.74
N SER A 93 -0.14 -27.20 -6.56
CA SER A 93 -0.25 -26.13 -5.56
C SER A 93 0.28 -24.81 -6.15
N PRO A 94 -0.32 -23.65 -5.85
CA PRO A 94 0.25 -22.37 -6.24
C PRO A 94 1.56 -22.16 -5.47
N GLU A 95 2.68 -22.58 -6.05
CA GLU A 95 4.01 -22.26 -5.54
C GLU A 95 4.35 -20.80 -5.85
N ASN A 96 4.95 -20.13 -4.87
CA ASN A 96 5.41 -18.76 -5.07
C ASN A 96 6.62 -18.75 -6.02
N PHE A 97 6.85 -17.63 -6.72
CA PHE A 97 8.00 -17.52 -7.61
C PHE A 97 9.20 -16.97 -6.85
N HIS A 98 10.30 -17.71 -6.84
CA HIS A 98 11.53 -17.31 -6.16
C HIS A 98 12.50 -16.70 -7.18
N ILE A 99 13.00 -15.51 -6.89
CA ILE A 99 13.93 -14.79 -7.75
C ILE A 99 15.19 -14.50 -6.94
N GLU A 100 16.30 -15.13 -7.32
CA GLU A 100 17.60 -14.92 -6.69
C GLU A 100 18.40 -13.87 -7.45
N VAL A 101 18.91 -12.87 -6.72
CA VAL A 101 19.67 -11.74 -7.29
C VAL A 101 20.88 -11.43 -6.41
N ALA A 102 21.98 -11.00 -7.01
CA ALA A 102 23.18 -10.62 -6.27
C ALA A 102 22.90 -9.44 -5.32
N THR A 103 23.39 -9.51 -4.08
CA THR A 103 23.22 -8.43 -3.08
C THR A 103 23.77 -7.09 -3.56
N SER A 104 24.81 -7.11 -4.40
CA SER A 104 25.44 -5.93 -5.02
C SER A 104 24.52 -5.19 -6.00
N GLN A 105 23.57 -5.89 -6.62
CA GLN A 105 22.63 -5.32 -7.58
C GLN A 105 21.44 -4.67 -6.87
N VAL A 106 21.10 -5.08 -5.66
CA VAL A 106 19.90 -4.63 -4.94
C VAL A 106 20.18 -3.35 -4.15
N ARG A 107 19.35 -2.33 -4.36
CA ARG A 107 19.38 -1.08 -3.60
C ARG A 107 18.11 -0.92 -2.78
N LEU A 108 18.22 -1.16 -1.48
CA LEU A 108 17.11 -1.05 -0.53
C LEU A 108 17.19 0.25 0.26
N PHE A 109 16.07 0.97 0.34
CA PHE A 109 15.96 2.25 1.05
C PHE A 109 14.72 2.29 1.96
N THR A 110 14.79 3.10 2.99
CA THR A 110 13.59 3.52 3.75
C THR A 110 12.86 4.65 3.04
N LEU A 111 11.64 4.98 3.48
CA LEU A 111 10.85 6.11 2.97
C LEU A 111 11.55 7.47 3.10
N VAL A 112 12.54 7.58 4.00
CA VAL A 112 13.37 8.79 4.17
C VAL A 112 14.67 8.73 3.37
N LEU A 113 14.75 7.88 2.35
CA LEU A 113 15.90 7.68 1.46
C LEU A 113 17.20 7.24 2.14
N LYS A 114 17.12 6.71 3.37
CA LYS A 114 18.26 6.07 4.02
C LYS A 114 18.47 4.67 3.44
N ARG A 115 19.66 4.40 2.89
CA ARG A 115 20.06 3.07 2.40
C ARG A 115 20.11 2.08 3.56
N VAL A 116 19.53 0.89 3.35
CA VAL A 116 19.45 -0.18 4.34
C VAL A 116 20.32 -1.34 3.86
N PRO A 117 21.22 -1.89 4.70
CA PRO A 117 21.97 -3.09 4.34
C PRO A 117 21.03 -4.29 4.24
N LEU A 118 21.35 -5.20 3.31
CA LEU A 118 20.67 -6.48 3.18
C LEU A 118 21.26 -7.43 4.21
N THR A 119 20.54 -7.61 5.31
CA THR A 119 20.87 -8.54 6.41
C THR A 119 19.65 -9.37 6.75
N GLU A 120 19.82 -10.44 7.54
CA GLU A 120 18.70 -11.30 7.96
C GLU A 120 17.57 -10.53 8.67
N SER A 121 17.85 -9.34 9.23
CA SER A 121 16.85 -8.47 9.85
C SER A 121 15.74 -7.99 8.91
N VAL A 122 15.97 -8.02 7.59
CA VAL A 122 14.95 -7.65 6.58
C VAL A 122 14.27 -8.87 5.96
N ASN A 123 14.55 -10.09 6.44
CA ASN A 123 13.81 -11.28 6.02
C ASN A 123 12.32 -11.09 6.32
N GLN A 124 11.50 -11.66 5.45
CA GLN A 124 10.04 -11.56 5.46
C GLN A 124 9.48 -10.15 5.25
N ALA A 125 10.32 -9.13 5.00
CA ALA A 125 9.85 -7.78 4.76
C ALA A 125 9.26 -7.66 3.34
N VAL A 126 8.09 -7.04 3.24
CA VAL A 126 7.50 -6.65 1.95
C VAL A 126 8.15 -5.35 1.47
N VAL A 127 8.69 -5.38 0.26
CA VAL A 127 9.36 -4.26 -0.39
C VAL A 127 8.61 -3.82 -1.65
N ALA A 128 8.60 -2.52 -1.92
CA ALA A 128 8.02 -1.96 -3.14
C ALA A 128 9.11 -1.79 -4.21
N MET A 129 8.93 -2.42 -5.37
CA MET A 129 9.83 -2.28 -6.53
C MET A 129 9.52 -0.97 -7.25
N CYS A 130 10.52 -0.09 -7.33
CA CYS A 130 10.36 1.25 -7.89
C CYS A 130 11.17 1.39 -9.17
N VAL A 131 10.64 2.06 -10.19
CA VAL A 131 11.40 2.38 -11.41
C VAL A 131 11.87 3.82 -11.32
N VAL A 132 13.19 3.99 -11.27
CA VAL A 132 13.85 5.29 -11.16
C VAL A 132 15.16 5.31 -11.93
N GLU A 133 15.49 6.48 -12.46
CA GLU A 133 16.81 6.78 -13.03
C GLU A 133 17.83 7.14 -11.93
N SER A 134 17.35 7.70 -10.80
CA SER A 134 18.17 8.22 -9.70
C SER A 134 17.55 7.93 -8.33
N ASP A 135 18.39 7.66 -7.34
CA ASP A 135 18.00 7.38 -5.95
C ASP A 135 17.16 8.50 -5.32
N HIS A 136 17.39 9.77 -5.69
CA HIS A 136 16.65 10.91 -5.15
C HIS A 136 15.19 10.97 -5.59
N MET A 137 14.85 10.30 -6.69
CA MET A 137 13.49 10.28 -7.25
C MET A 137 12.61 9.19 -6.63
N LEU A 138 13.17 8.32 -5.79
CA LEU A 138 12.49 7.14 -5.25
C LEU A 138 11.21 7.49 -4.49
N VAL A 139 11.17 8.58 -3.73
CA VAL A 139 9.99 9.01 -2.96
C VAL A 139 8.82 9.40 -3.87
N ARG A 140 9.10 9.89 -5.08
CA ARG A 140 8.09 10.31 -6.07
C ARG A 140 7.83 9.25 -7.15
N SER A 141 8.54 8.14 -7.08
CA SER A 141 8.50 7.10 -8.11
C SER A 141 7.23 6.27 -8.05
N THR A 142 6.83 5.75 -9.20
CA THR A 142 5.75 4.77 -9.28
C THR A 142 6.27 3.40 -8.87
N VAL A 143 5.47 2.70 -8.08
CA VAL A 143 5.73 1.31 -7.70
C VAL A 143 5.20 0.38 -8.79
N LEU A 144 6.05 -0.51 -9.30
CA LEU A 144 5.64 -1.56 -10.26
C LEU A 144 4.85 -2.68 -9.58
N GLY A 145 5.22 -2.98 -8.35
CA GLY A 145 4.64 -4.07 -7.57
C GLY A 145 5.40 -4.28 -6.27
N PHE A 146 4.97 -5.29 -5.54
CA PHE A 146 5.55 -5.66 -4.25
C PHE A 146 6.21 -7.03 -4.34
N LEU A 147 7.34 -7.17 -3.66
CA LEU A 147 8.04 -8.43 -3.45
C LEU A 147 8.19 -8.67 -1.95
N CYS A 148 8.40 -9.91 -1.54
CA CYS A 148 8.84 -10.22 -0.18
C CYS A 148 10.30 -10.67 -0.19
N ILE A 149 11.11 -10.22 0.76
CA ILE A 149 12.45 -10.77 0.96
C ILE A 149 12.29 -12.12 1.65
N GLY A 150 12.53 -13.22 0.94
CA GLY A 150 12.44 -14.57 1.49
C GLY A 150 13.64 -14.87 2.38
N ALA A 151 14.84 -14.76 1.80
CA ALA A 151 16.10 -14.99 2.49
C ALA A 151 17.20 -14.07 1.96
N VAL A 152 18.07 -13.62 2.87
CA VAL A 152 19.30 -12.89 2.54
C VAL A 152 20.48 -13.82 2.80
N ASN A 153 21.19 -14.19 1.75
CA ASN A 153 22.45 -14.93 1.81
C ASN A 153 23.64 -13.95 1.77
N LYS A 154 24.86 -14.48 1.87
CA LYS A 154 26.09 -13.68 1.85
C LYS A 154 26.23 -12.84 0.57
N ASP A 155 26.00 -13.45 -0.59
CA ASP A 155 26.22 -12.82 -1.90
C ASP A 155 24.93 -12.67 -2.73
N SER A 156 23.80 -13.25 -2.27
CA SER A 156 22.51 -13.22 -2.97
C SER A 156 21.34 -12.93 -2.03
N VAL A 157 20.26 -12.40 -2.60
CA VAL A 157 18.95 -12.24 -1.95
C VAL A 157 17.92 -12.99 -2.76
N VAL A 158 17.08 -13.76 -2.08
CA VAL A 158 15.95 -14.47 -2.65
C VAL A 158 14.69 -13.66 -2.38
N PHE A 159 14.04 -13.21 -3.44
CA PHE A 159 12.73 -12.57 -3.39
C PHE A 159 11.62 -13.56 -3.71
N VAL A 160 10.50 -13.40 -3.02
CA VAL A 160 9.23 -14.03 -3.36
C VAL A 160 8.41 -13.04 -4.17
N SER A 161 8.02 -13.47 -5.37
CA SER A 161 7.30 -12.67 -6.36
C SER A 161 5.92 -13.27 -6.67
N PRO A 162 4.88 -12.43 -6.85
CA PRO A 162 3.57 -12.89 -7.32
C PRO A 162 3.57 -13.31 -8.79
N ARG A 163 4.62 -12.98 -9.55
CA ARG A 163 4.73 -13.25 -11.00
C ARG A 163 6.11 -13.85 -11.34
N PRO A 164 6.18 -14.83 -12.26
CA PRO A 164 7.46 -15.31 -12.77
C PRO A 164 8.12 -14.26 -13.67
N GLY A 165 9.46 -14.25 -13.70
CA GLY A 165 10.26 -13.42 -14.58
C GLY A 165 11.40 -12.72 -13.86
N PRO A 166 12.26 -11.98 -14.60
CA PRO A 166 13.34 -11.22 -14.01
C PRO A 166 12.83 -9.99 -13.26
N LEU A 167 13.66 -9.47 -12.34
CA LEU A 167 13.39 -8.17 -11.73
C LEU A 167 13.47 -7.07 -12.78
N LEU A 168 12.45 -6.21 -12.83
CA LEU A 168 12.38 -5.07 -13.75
C LEU A 168 13.13 -3.84 -13.22
N SER A 169 13.44 -3.83 -11.93
CA SER A 169 14.23 -2.78 -11.28
C SER A 169 14.97 -3.35 -10.06
N ASN A 170 16.03 -2.66 -9.73
CA ASN A 170 16.94 -2.95 -8.62
C ASN A 170 16.74 -2.01 -7.42
N HIS A 171 15.81 -1.05 -7.52
CA HIS A 171 15.53 -0.06 -6.46
C HIS A 171 14.27 -0.44 -5.68
N PHE A 172 14.43 -0.54 -4.36
CA PHE A 172 13.38 -1.00 -3.47
C PHE A 172 13.16 -0.05 -2.29
N LEU A 173 11.89 0.15 -1.95
CA LEU A 173 11.47 0.80 -0.71
C LEU A 173 11.05 -0.27 0.31
N LEU A 174 11.66 -0.23 1.49
CA LEU A 174 11.36 -1.10 2.61
C LEU A 174 10.00 -0.71 3.22
N GLY A 175 9.06 -1.65 3.21
CA GLY A 175 7.78 -1.52 3.89
C GLY A 175 7.86 -1.90 5.38
N GLN A 176 6.82 -1.55 6.13
CA GLN A 176 6.65 -1.95 7.54
C GLN A 176 5.83 -3.25 7.68
N VAL A 177 5.47 -3.87 6.57
CA VAL A 177 4.64 -5.06 6.53
C VAL A 177 5.56 -6.26 6.34
N GLN A 178 5.32 -7.30 7.13
CA GLN A 178 5.97 -8.59 6.97
C GLN A 178 5.01 -9.59 6.37
N TRP A 179 5.54 -10.49 5.55
CA TRP A 179 4.82 -11.61 4.98
C TRP A 179 5.51 -12.91 5.38
N LEU A 180 4.74 -13.77 6.03
CA LEU A 180 5.13 -15.11 6.45
C LEU A 180 4.44 -16.09 5.50
N GLU A 181 5.21 -16.98 4.88
CA GLU A 181 4.65 -18.19 4.28
C GLU A 181 3.96 -18.98 5.37
N ALA A 182 2.74 -19.42 5.08
CA ALA A 182 1.91 -20.19 5.99
C ALA A 182 2.11 -21.67 5.76
#